data_AF-A0A7Y6PNU7-F1
#
_entry.id   AF-A0A7Y6PNU7-F1
#
_cell.length_a   1.000
_cell.length_b   1.000
_cell.length_c   1.000
_cell.angle_alpha   90.00
_cell.angle_beta   90.00
_cell.angle_gamma   90.00
#
_symmetry.space_group_name_H-M   'P 1'
#
loop_
_entity.id
_entity.type
_entity.pdbx_description
1 polymer ?
#
loop_
_entity_poly.entity_id
_entity_poly.type
_entity_poly.pdbx_seq_one_letter_code
_entity_poly.pdbx_strand_id
1 'polypeptide(L)'
;MVGAIVGTIAIVLVTVAIGIWIDRKKPLLPRPEDFTEPEKLPPPQHAAGEAPATAIPASESQLANLRSSQRCTACRARMADDPAADDRVRYDDRDLLVLHFTCDKCGAKRSLYVEPVPK
;
A
#
# COMPACT_ATOMS: atom_id res chain seq x y z
N MET A 1 -13.78 41.20 39.27
CA MET A 1 -13.35 39.98 38.56
C MET A 1 -14.39 39.45 37.58
N VAL A 2 -15.64 39.22 38.00
CA VAL A 2 -16.70 38.65 37.14
C VAL A 2 -16.95 39.47 35.85
N GLY A 3 -17.00 40.80 35.93
CA GLY A 3 -17.22 41.65 34.73
C GLY A 3 -16.11 41.55 33.67
N ALA A 4 -14.85 41.36 34.08
CA ALA A 4 -13.74 41.21 33.13
C ALA A 4 -13.81 39.85 32.41
N ILE A 5 -14.23 38.79 33.11
CA ILE A 5 -14.43 37.46 32.54
C ILE A 5 -15.56 37.48 31.51
N VAL A 6 -16.69 38.13 31.83
CA VAL A 6 -17.80 38.26 30.88
C VAL A 6 -17.39 39.06 29.64
N GLY A 7 -16.61 40.13 29.83
CA GLY A 7 -16.09 40.95 28.73
C GLY A 7 -15.18 40.16 27.78
N THR A 8 -14.25 39.36 28.30
CA THR A 8 -13.35 38.57 27.45
C THR A 8 -14.07 37.47 26.70
N ILE A 9 -15.03 36.78 27.33
CA ILE A 9 -15.87 35.76 26.67
C ILE A 9 -16.66 36.40 25.52
N ALA A 10 -17.27 37.56 25.74
CA ALA A 10 -18.03 38.26 24.71
C ALA A 10 -17.15 38.62 23.50
N ILE A 11 -15.92 39.12 23.73
CA ILE A 11 -14.98 39.43 22.65
C ILE A 11 -14.65 38.17 21.86
N VAL A 12 -14.25 37.08 22.54
CA VAL A 12 -13.88 35.82 21.87
C VAL A 12 -15.03 35.30 21.00
N LEU A 13 -16.25 35.32 21.51
CA LEU A 13 -17.42 34.86 20.76
C LEU A 13 -17.67 35.72 19.51
N VAL A 14 -17.53 37.04 19.61
CA VAL A 14 -17.65 37.94 18.45
C VAL A 14 -16.58 37.64 17.42
N THR A 15 -15.32 37.45 17.83
CA THR A 15 -14.22 37.15 16.90
C THR A 15 -14.44 35.82 16.18
N VAL A 16 -14.89 34.79 16.90
CA VAL A 16 -15.20 33.47 16.32
C VAL A 16 -16.36 33.58 15.33
N ALA A 17 -17.43 34.30 15.67
CA ALA A 17 -18.58 34.49 14.79
C ALA A 17 -18.20 35.22 13.48
N ILE A 18 -17.34 36.25 13.57
CA ILE A 18 -16.81 36.95 12.40
C ILE A 18 -15.95 36.01 11.54
N GLY A 19 -15.07 35.21 12.17
CA GLY A 19 -14.24 34.23 11.47
C GLY A 19 -15.07 33.21 10.69
N ILE A 20 -16.10 32.63 11.31
CA ILE A 20 -17.01 31.67 10.67
C ILE A 20 -17.77 32.34 9.51
N TRP A 21 -18.23 33.58 9.68
CA TRP A 21 -18.95 34.29 8.62
C TRP A 21 -18.08 34.57 7.40
N ILE A 22 -16.81 34.92 7.61
CA ILE A 22 -15.82 35.13 6.54
C ILE A 22 -15.54 33.80 5.82
N ASP A 23 -15.30 32.71 6.56
CA ASP A 23 -15.02 31.39 6.00
C ASP A 23 -16.19 30.86 5.14
N ARG A 24 -17.45 31.14 5.54
CA ARG A 24 -18.63 30.80 4.72
C ARG A 24 -18.72 31.57 3.41
N LYS A 25 -18.22 32.81 3.35
CA LYS A 25 -18.27 33.66 2.13
C LYS A 25 -17.08 33.46 1.21
N LYS A 26 -15.90 33.23 1.77
CA LYS A 26 -14.67 32.93 1.04
C LYS A 26 -14.06 31.71 1.70
N PRO A 27 -14.33 30.49 1.17
CA PRO A 27 -13.71 29.29 1.70
C PRO A 27 -12.20 29.41 1.54
N LEU A 28 -11.51 29.74 2.63
CA LEU A 28 -10.05 29.80 2.70
C LEU A 28 -9.46 28.41 2.91
N LEU A 29 -10.28 27.49 3.43
CA LEU A 29 -9.93 26.09 3.66
C LEU A 29 -10.63 25.20 2.61
N PRO A 30 -9.92 24.21 2.03
CA PRO A 30 -10.52 23.22 1.16
C PRO A 30 -11.55 22.41 1.94
N ARG A 31 -12.70 22.14 1.31
CA ARG A 31 -13.77 21.37 1.95
C ARG A 31 -13.42 19.88 1.90
N PRO A 32 -13.89 19.07 2.86
CA PRO A 32 -13.73 17.62 2.79
C PRO A 32 -14.28 17.00 1.50
N GLU A 33 -15.20 17.69 0.83
CA GLU A 33 -15.83 17.33 -0.45
C GLU A 33 -14.87 17.50 -1.65
N ASP A 34 -13.83 18.34 -1.52
CA ASP A 34 -12.85 18.62 -2.57
C ASP A 34 -11.75 17.54 -2.65
N PHE A 35 -11.71 16.63 -1.68
CA PHE A 35 -10.89 15.43 -1.77
C PHE A 35 -11.62 14.42 -2.66
N THR A 36 -11.37 14.49 -3.97
CA THR A 36 -11.82 13.45 -4.90
C THR A 36 -11.35 12.10 -4.38
N GLU A 37 -12.30 11.24 -4.02
CA GLU A 37 -12.05 9.88 -3.56
C GLU A 37 -11.20 9.17 -4.64
N PRO A 38 -10.04 8.59 -4.30
CA PRO A 38 -9.21 7.95 -5.31
C PRO A 38 -10.02 6.85 -5.98
N GLU A 39 -10.03 6.88 -7.32
CA GLU A 39 -10.75 5.92 -8.16
C GLU A 39 -10.46 4.50 -7.67
N LYS A 40 -11.52 3.84 -7.18
CA LYS A 40 -11.42 2.50 -6.59
C LYS A 40 -11.17 1.51 -7.72
N LEU A 41 -9.90 1.30 -8.06
CA LEU A 41 -9.50 0.30 -9.04
C LEU A 41 -10.07 -1.07 -8.66
N PRO A 42 -10.58 -1.85 -9.62
CA PRO A 42 -11.06 -3.19 -9.34
C PRO A 42 -9.93 -4.02 -8.69
N PRO A 43 -10.25 -4.86 -7.70
CA PRO A 43 -9.23 -5.64 -7.02
C PRO A 43 -8.49 -6.52 -8.04
N PRO A 44 -7.16 -6.64 -7.94
CA PRO A 44 -6.39 -7.45 -8.86
C PRO A 44 -6.88 -8.91 -8.78
N GLN A 45 -7.07 -9.55 -9.95
CA GLN A 45 -7.55 -10.93 -10.05
C GLN A 45 -6.55 -11.95 -9.47
N HIS A 46 -5.28 -11.54 -9.33
CA HIS A 46 -4.18 -12.33 -8.79
C HIS A 46 -3.58 -11.59 -7.60
N ALA A 47 -3.11 -12.33 -6.59
CA ALA A 47 -2.37 -11.70 -5.53
C ALA A 47 -1.04 -11.12 -6.06
N ALA A 48 -0.43 -10.23 -5.30
CA ALA A 48 0.85 -9.63 -5.67
C ALA A 48 1.90 -10.72 -5.94
N GLY A 49 2.56 -10.63 -7.09
CA GLY A 49 3.58 -11.56 -7.56
C GLY A 49 3.05 -12.88 -8.10
N GLU A 50 1.74 -13.19 -8.07
CA GLU A 50 1.24 -14.48 -8.57
C GLU A 50 1.08 -14.53 -10.10
N ALA A 51 1.14 -13.38 -10.76
CA ALA A 51 1.08 -13.27 -12.22
C ALA A 51 2.11 -12.27 -12.74
N PRO A 52 2.51 -12.35 -14.03
CA PRO A 52 3.42 -11.39 -14.64
C PRO A 52 2.91 -9.93 -14.57
N ALA A 53 1.60 -9.75 -14.71
CA ALA A 53 0.94 -8.44 -14.58
C ALA A 53 0.99 -7.88 -13.15
N THR A 54 1.14 -8.73 -12.14
CA THR A 54 1.22 -8.33 -10.72
C THR A 54 2.63 -8.52 -10.15
N ALA A 55 3.65 -8.61 -11.02
CA ALA A 55 5.03 -8.82 -10.60
C ALA A 55 5.50 -7.80 -9.55
N ILE A 56 6.23 -8.26 -8.55
CA ILE A 56 6.68 -7.42 -7.44
C ILE A 56 8.01 -6.76 -7.82
N PRO A 57 8.13 -5.43 -7.83
CA PRO A 57 9.42 -4.77 -7.98
C PRO A 57 10.26 -5.01 -6.74
N ALA A 58 11.45 -5.60 -6.89
CA ALA A 58 12.34 -5.91 -5.77
C ALA A 58 13.81 -5.68 -6.09
N SER A 59 14.51 -5.03 -5.15
CA SER A 59 15.98 -5.01 -5.07
C SER A 59 16.51 -6.36 -4.55
N GLU A 60 17.81 -6.62 -4.71
CA GLU A 60 18.45 -7.86 -4.23
C GLU A 60 18.21 -8.13 -2.73
N SER A 61 18.25 -7.09 -1.90
CA SER A 61 17.95 -7.21 -0.46
C SER A 61 16.49 -7.59 -0.18
N GLN A 62 15.56 -7.08 -1.00
CA GLN A 62 14.15 -7.44 -0.89
C GLN A 62 13.90 -8.86 -1.42
N LEU A 63 14.67 -9.31 -2.42
CA LEU A 63 14.59 -10.66 -2.95
C LEU A 63 14.90 -11.72 -1.88
N ALA A 64 15.95 -11.52 -1.08
CA ALA A 64 16.29 -12.40 0.03
C ALA A 64 15.16 -12.47 1.10
N ASN A 65 14.50 -11.34 1.35
CA ASN A 65 13.35 -11.28 2.26
C ASN A 65 12.13 -11.99 1.65
N LEU A 66 11.87 -11.82 0.36
CA LEU A 66 10.78 -12.51 -0.33
C LEU A 66 10.98 -14.02 -0.28
N ARG A 67 12.20 -14.52 -0.50
CA ARG A 67 12.53 -15.95 -0.40
C ARG A 67 12.29 -16.52 1.00
N SER A 68 12.70 -15.79 2.04
CA SER A 68 12.63 -16.29 3.41
C SER A 68 11.25 -16.15 4.08
N SER A 69 10.38 -15.26 3.57
CA SER A 69 9.09 -14.94 4.19
C SER A 69 7.89 -15.73 3.67
N GLN A 70 8.05 -16.54 2.61
CA GLN A 70 6.92 -17.28 2.03
C GLN A 70 6.35 -18.33 2.98
N ARG A 71 5.01 -18.34 3.06
CA ARG A 71 4.23 -19.33 3.81
C ARG A 71 3.20 -19.99 2.93
N CYS A 72 3.00 -21.28 3.15
CA CYS A 72 1.97 -22.05 2.50
C CYS A 72 0.58 -21.58 2.95
N THR A 73 -0.34 -21.39 2.01
CA THR A 73 -1.72 -20.98 2.30
C THR A 73 -2.51 -22.08 3.01
N ALA A 74 -2.23 -23.35 2.73
CA ALA A 74 -2.95 -24.49 3.30
C ALA A 74 -2.51 -24.82 4.74
N CYS A 75 -1.20 -24.98 4.97
CA CYS A 75 -0.68 -25.46 6.25
C CYS A 75 0.09 -24.40 7.05
N ARG A 76 0.22 -23.18 6.52
CA ARG A 76 0.95 -22.03 7.12
C ARG A 76 2.43 -22.28 7.43
N ALA A 77 2.97 -23.43 7.05
CA ALA A 77 4.40 -23.71 7.16
C ALA A 77 5.20 -22.83 6.20
N ARG A 78 6.46 -22.56 6.55
CA ARG A 78 7.40 -21.91 5.65
C ARG A 78 7.57 -22.77 4.39
N MET A 79 7.65 -22.13 3.24
CA MET A 79 7.96 -22.81 1.98
C MET A 79 9.47 -22.83 1.75
N ALA A 80 9.98 -23.95 1.23
CA ALA A 80 11.34 -24.05 0.75
C ALA A 80 11.42 -23.35 -0.61
N ASP A 81 12.41 -22.48 -0.78
CA ASP A 81 12.76 -21.94 -2.08
C ASP A 81 13.60 -22.96 -2.86
N ASP A 82 13.44 -22.99 -4.17
CA ASP A 82 14.25 -23.82 -5.07
C ASP A 82 14.98 -22.92 -6.09
N PRO A 83 16.16 -22.39 -5.72
CA PRO A 83 16.92 -21.50 -6.60
C PRO A 83 17.33 -22.14 -7.93
N ALA A 84 17.41 -23.47 -8.00
CA ALA A 84 17.77 -24.18 -9.22
C ALA A 84 16.60 -24.25 -10.22
N ALA A 85 15.37 -24.06 -9.74
CA ALA A 85 14.17 -23.99 -10.55
C ALA A 85 13.76 -22.55 -10.90
N ASP A 86 14.54 -21.53 -10.49
CA ASP A 86 14.22 -20.14 -10.79
C ASP A 86 14.47 -19.81 -12.26
N ASP A 87 13.44 -19.30 -12.93
CA ASP A 87 13.47 -19.01 -14.36
C ASP A 87 13.42 -17.51 -14.65
N ARG A 88 13.95 -17.09 -15.80
CA ARG A 88 13.78 -15.73 -16.31
C ARG A 88 12.84 -15.72 -17.49
N VAL A 89 11.82 -14.86 -17.44
CA VAL A 89 10.81 -14.72 -18.49
C VAL A 89 10.69 -13.26 -18.91
N ARG A 90 10.48 -13.02 -20.20
CA ARG A 90 10.24 -11.67 -20.73
C ARG A 90 8.75 -11.47 -20.96
N TYR A 91 8.20 -10.38 -20.43
CA TYR A 91 6.76 -10.06 -20.50
C TYR A 91 6.56 -8.56 -20.71
N ASP A 92 5.87 -8.16 -21.79
CA ASP A 92 5.61 -6.75 -22.17
C ASP A 92 6.86 -5.86 -22.02
N ASP A 93 7.98 -6.29 -22.64
CA ASP A 93 9.31 -5.65 -22.62
C ASP A 93 10.02 -5.58 -21.26
N ARG A 94 9.52 -6.28 -20.23
CA ARG A 94 10.16 -6.40 -18.91
C ARG A 94 10.82 -7.76 -18.73
N ASP A 95 11.99 -7.79 -18.10
CA ASP A 95 12.65 -9.02 -17.65
C ASP A 95 12.19 -9.37 -16.23
N LEU A 96 11.49 -10.49 -16.09
CA LEU A 96 10.97 -10.98 -14.82
C LEU A 96 11.73 -12.22 -14.36
N LEU A 97 11.97 -12.30 -13.06
CA LEU A 97 12.48 -13.48 -12.37
C LEU A 97 11.31 -14.23 -11.74
N VAL A 98 11.14 -15.50 -12.08
CA VAL A 98 10.14 -16.39 -11.50
C VAL A 98 10.80 -17.18 -10.38
N LEU A 99 10.35 -16.94 -9.15
CA LEU A 99 10.79 -17.65 -7.97
C LEU A 99 9.90 -18.86 -7.72
N HIS A 100 10.49 -20.03 -7.53
CA HIS A 100 9.75 -21.27 -7.27
C HIS A 100 9.84 -21.70 -5.80
N PHE A 101 8.68 -22.03 -5.24
CA PHE A 101 8.55 -22.46 -3.86
C PHE A 101 7.77 -23.77 -3.75
N THR A 102 8.23 -24.65 -2.87
CA THR A 102 7.54 -25.90 -2.52
C THR A 102 7.36 -26.00 -1.02
N CYS A 103 6.19 -26.42 -0.57
CA CYS A 103 5.94 -26.68 0.84
C CYS A 103 6.28 -28.13 1.21
N ASP A 104 7.30 -28.33 2.05
CA ASP A 104 7.73 -29.68 2.48
C ASP A 104 6.67 -30.46 3.27
N LYS A 105 5.68 -29.77 3.86
CA LYS A 105 4.64 -30.43 4.65
C LYS A 105 3.48 -30.99 3.83
N CYS A 106 3.10 -30.30 2.75
CA CYS A 106 1.88 -30.62 2.00
C CYS A 106 2.09 -30.71 0.48
N GLY A 107 3.32 -30.50 0.01
CA GLY A 107 3.66 -30.54 -1.42
C GLY A 107 3.12 -29.38 -2.26
N ALA A 108 2.42 -28.42 -1.65
CA ALA A 108 1.88 -27.26 -2.36
C ALA A 108 3.02 -26.46 -3.02
N LYS A 109 2.83 -26.12 -4.29
CA LYS A 109 3.77 -25.32 -5.08
C LYS A 109 3.25 -23.90 -5.25
N ARG A 110 4.17 -22.94 -5.31
CA ARG A 110 3.86 -21.54 -5.59
C ARG A 110 4.97 -20.94 -6.44
N SER A 111 4.59 -20.06 -7.36
CA SER A 111 5.52 -19.26 -8.14
C SER A 111 5.29 -17.78 -7.84
N LEU A 112 6.38 -17.00 -7.78
CA LEU A 112 6.32 -15.55 -7.64
C LEU A 112 7.10 -14.86 -8.75
N TYR A 113 6.43 -13.99 -9.50
CA TYR A 113 7.01 -13.11 -10.49
C TYR A 113 7.58 -11.88 -9.81
N VAL A 114 8.87 -11.63 -10.01
CA VAL A 114 9.61 -10.52 -9.45
C VAL A 114 10.27 -9.74 -10.56
N GLU A 115 10.14 -8.42 -10.53
CA GLU A 115 10.83 -7.51 -11.43
C GLU A 115 12.10 -7.01 -10.73
N PRO A 116 13.31 -7.41 -11.17
CA PRO A 116 14.55 -6.99 -10.53
C PRO A 116 14.80 -5.50 -10.81
N VAL A 117 14.85 -4.70 -9.75
CA VAL A 117 15.09 -3.25 -9.88
C VAL A 117 16.53 -2.94 -9.43
N PRO A 118 17.33 -2.20 -10.22
CA PRO A 118 18.62 -1.73 -9.76
C PRO A 118 18.44 -0.81 -8.54
N LYS A 119 19.34 -0.93 -7.56
CA LYS A 119 19.34 -0.12 -6.33
C LYS A 119 19.62 1.35 -6.60
#